data_AF-A0A1V4HSN4-F1
#
_entry.id   AF-A0A1V4HSN4-F1
#
_cell.length_a   1.000
_cell.length_b   1.000
_cell.length_c   1.000
_cell.angle_alpha   90.00
_cell.angle_beta   90.00
_cell.angle_gamma   90.00
#
_symmetry.space_group_name_H-M   'P 1'
#
loop_
_entity.id
_entity.type
_entity.pdbx_description
1 polymer ?
#
loop_
_entity_poly.entity_id
_entity_poly.type
_entity_poly.pdbx_seq_one_letter_code
_entity_poly.pdbx_strand_id
1 'polypeptide(L)'
;MELFHKGANNSLFIQYGQDVPMLLPDRKESWTIERSKKTVNDSFELEMELNEVMSQVLSQTEYRYIFLYGNFELGEVDVIKKVALKVDGKLTIIASIQDNTVLDGQIIIEEIR
;
A
#
# COMPACT_ATOMS: atom_id res chain seq x y z
N MET A 1 -11.84 -18.80 16.08
CA MET A 1 -12.30 -17.73 15.16
C MET A 1 -11.80 -16.44 15.76
N GLU A 2 -10.64 -15.98 15.31
CA GLU A 2 -10.13 -14.68 15.77
C GLU A 2 -10.92 -13.60 15.03
N LEU A 3 -11.49 -12.68 15.82
CA LEU A 3 -12.28 -11.55 15.33
C LEU A 3 -11.35 -10.53 14.69
N PHE A 4 -11.69 -10.14 13.47
CA PHE A 4 -11.03 -9.06 12.75
C PHE A 4 -11.50 -7.69 13.29
N HIS A 5 -10.60 -6.72 13.48
CA HIS A 5 -10.91 -5.37 13.97
C HIS A 5 -10.50 -4.26 12.98
N LYS A 6 -11.54 -3.74 12.33
CA LYS A 6 -11.69 -2.46 11.62
C LYS A 6 -10.83 -1.30 12.17
N GLY A 7 -10.13 -0.60 11.26
CA GLY A 7 -9.89 0.85 11.38
C GLY A 7 -11.23 1.62 11.34
N ALA A 8 -11.31 2.87 10.85
CA ALA A 8 -12.62 3.52 10.70
C ALA A 8 -13.51 2.75 9.70
N ASN A 9 -14.36 1.83 10.20
CA ASN A 9 -15.35 0.95 9.55
C ASN A 9 -15.06 0.32 8.16
N ASN A 10 -13.96 0.63 7.46
CA ASN A 10 -13.79 0.32 6.04
C ASN A 10 -12.34 0.46 5.50
N SER A 11 -11.32 0.38 6.36
CA SER A 11 -9.92 0.59 5.97
C SER A 11 -8.99 -0.58 6.30
N LEU A 12 -8.06 -0.87 5.39
CA LEU A 12 -7.01 -1.89 5.51
C LEU A 12 -5.62 -1.22 5.46
N PHE A 13 -4.70 -1.68 6.32
CA PHE A 13 -3.29 -1.28 6.27
C PHE A 13 -2.44 -2.39 5.64
N ILE A 14 -1.66 -2.04 4.62
CA ILE A 14 -0.79 -2.95 3.88
C ILE A 14 0.66 -2.48 4.02
N GLN A 15 1.52 -3.35 4.54
CA GLN A 15 2.96 -3.15 4.53
C GLN A 15 3.54 -3.85 3.30
N TYR A 16 4.01 -3.09 2.31
CA TYR A 16 4.52 -3.62 1.05
C TYR A 16 6.05 -3.49 0.99
N GLY A 17 6.76 -4.61 0.98
CA GLY A 17 8.23 -4.62 0.94
C GLY A 17 8.93 -4.24 2.24
N GLN A 18 8.16 -4.06 3.31
CA GLN A 18 8.68 -3.76 4.63
C GLN A 18 8.18 -4.77 5.65
N ASP A 19 9.12 -5.43 6.32
CA ASP A 19 8.86 -6.15 7.57
C ASP A 19 9.30 -5.25 8.73
N VAL A 20 8.51 -4.20 8.98
CA VAL A 20 8.68 -3.41 10.19
C VAL A 20 7.80 -4.07 11.26
N PRO A 21 8.39 -4.68 12.31
CA PRO A 21 7.62 -5.20 13.43
C PRO A 21 6.91 -4.04 14.12
N MET A 22 5.67 -3.77 13.70
CA MET A 22 4.80 -2.81 14.36
C MET A 22 4.35 -3.43 15.67
N LEU A 23 5.00 -3.04 16.76
CA LEU A 23 4.56 -3.29 18.13
C LEU A 23 3.33 -2.41 18.41
N LEU A 24 2.20 -2.74 17.79
CA LEU A 24 0.91 -2.18 18.15
C LEU A 24 0.39 -2.97 19.36
N PRO A 25 0.17 -2.31 20.52
CA PRO A 25 -0.51 -2.95 21.63
C PRO A 25 -1.91 -3.31 21.13
N ASP A 26 -2.19 -4.62 21.15
CA ASP A 26 -3.36 -5.28 20.58
C ASP A 26 -3.34 -5.35 19.04
N ARG A 27 -3.14 -6.57 18.53
CA ARG A 27 -3.11 -6.96 17.12
C ARG A 27 -4.17 -6.20 16.31
N LYS A 28 -3.74 -5.17 15.58
CA LYS A 28 -4.53 -4.52 14.53
C LYS A 28 -3.95 -4.95 13.19
N GLU A 29 -4.79 -5.58 12.38
CA GLU A 29 -4.43 -6.26 11.12
C GLU A 29 -3.58 -5.40 10.19
N SER A 30 -2.34 -5.83 9.99
CA SER A 30 -1.48 -5.41 8.89
C SER A 30 -1.37 -6.57 7.90
N TRP A 31 -1.63 -6.31 6.63
CA TRP A 31 -1.26 -7.27 5.58
C TRP A 31 0.16 -6.97 5.12
N THR A 32 1.11 -7.81 5.53
CA THR A 32 2.49 -7.72 5.06
C THR A 32 2.64 -8.48 3.75
N ILE A 33 3.15 -7.80 2.73
CA ILE A 33 3.35 -8.31 1.39
C ILE A 33 4.82 -8.13 1.05
N GLU A 34 5.50 -9.23 0.72
CA GLU A 34 6.89 -9.16 0.30
C GLU A 34 6.98 -8.49 -1.08
N ARG A 35 7.83 -7.45 -1.18
CA ARG A 35 8.11 -6.76 -2.45
C ARG A 35 9.22 -7.50 -3.17
N SER A 36 8.98 -7.91 -4.40
CA SER A 36 10.04 -8.57 -5.18
C SER A 36 11.20 -7.63 -5.46
N LYS A 37 12.41 -8.17 -5.46
CA LYS A 37 13.63 -7.44 -5.86
C LYS A 37 13.55 -6.88 -7.29
N LYS A 38 12.69 -7.46 -8.15
CA LYS A 38 12.51 -6.99 -9.54
C LYS A 38 11.86 -5.61 -9.60
N THR A 39 10.89 -5.36 -8.72
CA THR A 39 10.13 -4.09 -8.68
C THR A 39 10.98 -2.88 -8.32
N VAL A 40 12.17 -3.07 -7.75
CA VAL A 40 13.09 -1.98 -7.40
C VAL A 40 13.65 -1.30 -8.67
N ASN A 41 13.78 -2.06 -9.77
CA ASN A 41 14.37 -1.57 -11.01
C ASN A 41 13.39 -1.56 -12.18
N ASP A 42 12.18 -2.07 -11.99
CA ASP A 42 11.21 -2.27 -13.05
C ASP A 42 9.81 -1.81 -12.63
N SER A 43 9.40 -0.67 -13.16
CA SER A 43 8.09 -0.08 -12.96
C SER A 43 6.94 -0.96 -13.46
N PHE A 44 7.17 -1.79 -14.48
CA PHE A 44 6.15 -2.71 -14.99
C PHE A 44 5.90 -3.85 -14.01
N GLU A 45 6.97 -4.42 -13.44
CA GLU A 45 6.85 -5.44 -12.39
C GLU A 45 6.17 -4.88 -11.14
N LEU A 46 6.51 -3.65 -10.73
CA LEU A 46 5.83 -2.96 -9.63
C LEU A 46 4.33 -2.79 -9.91
N GLU A 47 3.98 -2.37 -11.14
CA GLU A 47 2.59 -2.20 -11.54
C GLU A 47 1.83 -3.53 -11.47
N MET A 48 2.45 -4.63 -11.94
CA MET A 48 1.85 -5.96 -11.90
C MET A 48 1.58 -6.43 -10.47
N GLU A 49 2.58 -6.34 -9.59
CA GLU A 49 2.43 -6.76 -8.20
C GLU A 49 1.36 -5.94 -7.47
N LEU A 50 1.38 -4.62 -7.61
CA LEU A 50 0.37 -3.77 -6.99
C LEU A 50 -1.04 -4.08 -7.53
N ASN A 51 -1.20 -4.35 -8.84
CA ASN A 51 -2.49 -4.77 -9.39
C ASN A 51 -2.97 -6.11 -8.81
N GLU A 52 -2.06 -7.06 -8.59
CA GLU A 52 -2.40 -8.33 -7.95
C GLU A 52 -2.87 -8.10 -6.52
N VAL A 53 -2.13 -7.30 -5.74
CA VAL A 53 -2.52 -6.91 -4.37
C VAL A 53 -3.91 -6.29 -4.35
N MET A 54 -4.18 -5.28 -5.19
CA MET A 54 -5.49 -4.63 -5.21
C MET A 54 -6.61 -5.60 -5.63
N SER A 55 -6.33 -6.50 -6.56
CA SER A 55 -7.29 -7.54 -6.98
C SER A 55 -7.63 -8.50 -5.85
N GLN A 56 -6.63 -8.88 -5.04
CA GLN A 56 -6.86 -9.71 -3.87
C GLN A 56 -7.68 -8.96 -2.80
N VAL A 57 -7.37 -7.68 -2.54
CA VAL A 57 -8.17 -6.85 -1.60
C VAL A 57 -9.64 -6.77 -2.03
N LEU A 58 -9.89 -6.52 -3.31
CA LEU A 58 -11.25 -6.44 -3.89
C LEU A 58 -12.02 -7.77 -3.83
N SER A 59 -11.33 -8.91 -3.91
CA SER A 59 -11.97 -10.23 -3.97
C SER A 59 -12.12 -10.89 -2.60
N GLN A 60 -11.26 -10.55 -1.64
CA GLN A 60 -11.16 -11.25 -0.35
C GLN A 60 -11.59 -10.39 0.83
N THR A 61 -11.78 -9.08 0.65
CA THR A 61 -12.13 -8.16 1.74
C THR A 61 -13.29 -7.24 1.36
N GLU A 62 -13.94 -6.65 2.37
CA GLU A 62 -14.99 -5.64 2.16
C GLU A 62 -14.46 -4.19 2.24
N TYR A 63 -13.14 -4.04 2.42
CA TYR A 63 -12.50 -2.74 2.65
C TYR A 63 -12.44 -1.90 1.38
N ARG A 64 -12.75 -0.61 1.50
CA ARG A 64 -12.65 0.36 0.40
C ARG A 64 -11.50 1.35 0.54
N TYR A 65 -10.91 1.47 1.71
CA TYR A 65 -9.75 2.35 1.92
C TYR A 65 -8.51 1.50 2.19
N ILE A 66 -7.43 1.76 1.48
CA ILE A 66 -6.16 1.05 1.63
C ILE A 66 -5.09 2.07 2.02
N PHE A 67 -4.45 1.84 3.16
CA PHE A 67 -3.23 2.53 3.55
C PHE A 67 -2.04 1.66 3.16
N LEU A 68 -1.36 2.04 2.08
CA LEU A 68 -0.24 1.30 1.51
C LEU A 68 1.09 1.91 1.96
N TYR A 69 1.82 1.17 2.79
CA TYR A 69 3.09 1.60 3.38
C TYR A 69 4.24 0.76 2.82
N GLY A 70 5.12 1.34 1.99
CA GLY A 70 6.10 0.53 1.26
C GLY A 70 7.39 1.20 0.78
N ASN A 71 7.80 2.32 1.38
CA ASN A 71 8.97 3.10 0.94
C ASN A 71 9.01 3.32 -0.58
N PHE A 72 7.89 3.77 -1.16
CA PHE A 72 7.88 4.08 -2.59
C PHE A 72 8.74 5.30 -2.87
N GLU A 73 9.56 5.28 -3.90
CA GLU A 73 10.29 6.48 -4.32
C GLU A 73 9.39 7.43 -5.12
N LEU A 74 9.75 8.72 -5.22
CA LEU A 74 9.01 9.70 -6.03
C LEU A 74 8.79 9.24 -7.49
N GLY A 75 9.75 8.51 -8.08
CA GLY A 75 9.64 7.97 -9.44
C GLY A 75 8.57 6.89 -9.59
N GLU A 76 8.09 6.31 -8.48
CA GLU A 76 7.12 5.21 -8.46
C GLU A 76 5.69 5.71 -8.31
N VAL A 77 5.50 6.99 -7.97
CA VAL A 77 4.18 7.61 -7.76
C VAL A 77 3.28 7.46 -8.99
N ASP A 78 3.83 7.62 -10.18
CA ASP A 78 3.06 7.46 -11.42
C ASP A 78 2.58 6.02 -11.65
N VAL A 79 3.32 5.02 -11.16
CA VAL A 79 2.89 3.62 -11.18
C VAL A 79 1.72 3.42 -10.23
N ILE A 80 1.83 3.95 -9.01
CA ILE A 80 0.76 3.84 -8.00
C ILE A 80 -0.52 4.54 -8.51
N LYS A 81 -0.39 5.71 -9.14
CA LYS A 81 -1.50 6.43 -9.79
C LYS A 81 -2.16 5.58 -10.89
N LYS A 82 -1.38 4.95 -11.77
CA LYS A 82 -1.92 4.04 -12.80
C LYS A 82 -2.70 2.87 -12.20
N VAL A 83 -2.21 2.29 -11.11
CA VAL A 83 -2.90 1.20 -10.41
C VAL A 83 -4.19 1.72 -9.74
N ALA A 84 -4.15 2.87 -9.08
CA ALA A 84 -5.31 3.49 -8.46
C ALA A 84 -6.44 3.73 -9.47
N LEU A 85 -6.12 4.25 -10.66
CA LEU A 85 -7.09 4.48 -11.73
C LEU A 85 -7.81 3.20 -12.19
N LYS A 86 -7.17 2.03 -12.10
CA LYS A 86 -7.78 0.74 -12.48
C LYS A 86 -8.83 0.27 -11.46
N VAL A 87 -8.73 0.74 -10.23
CA VAL A 87 -9.63 0.38 -9.12
C VAL A 87 -10.47 1.56 -8.63
N ASP A 88 -10.45 2.67 -9.37
CA ASP A 88 -11.22 3.88 -9.08
C ASP A 88 -12.71 3.56 -8.86
N GLY A 89 -13.31 4.27 -7.91
CA GLY A 89 -14.67 4.05 -7.43
C GLY A 89 -14.88 2.80 -6.57
N LYS A 90 -13.90 1.87 -6.52
CA LYS A 90 -13.97 0.66 -5.68
C LYS A 90 -13.03 0.73 -4.48
N LEU A 91 -11.82 1.23 -4.69
CA LEU A 91 -10.80 1.43 -3.66
C LEU A 91 -10.29 2.86 -3.68
N THR A 92 -9.98 3.39 -2.50
CA THR A 92 -9.21 4.60 -2.28
C THR A 92 -7.85 4.21 -1.72
N ILE A 93 -6.78 4.59 -2.39
CA ILE A 93 -5.41 4.22 -2.01
C ILE A 93 -4.72 5.45 -1.39
N ILE A 94 -4.19 5.28 -0.19
CA ILE A 94 -3.38 6.27 0.52
C ILE A 94 -2.01 5.67 0.66
N ALA A 95 -1.01 6.22 -0.02
CA ALA A 95 0.33 5.64 -0.07
C ALA A 95 1.37 6.52 0.65
N SER A 96 2.34 5.88 1.30
CA SER A 96 3.53 6.56 1.83
C SER A 96 4.64 6.60 0.79
N ILE A 97 5.09 7.80 0.45
CA ILE A 97 6.14 8.02 -0.55
C ILE A 97 7.35 8.63 0.15
N GLN A 98 8.53 8.09 -0.13
CA GLN A 98 9.81 8.58 0.33
C GLN A 98 10.38 9.59 -0.68
N ASP A 99 10.56 10.83 -0.24
CA ASP A 99 11.22 11.88 -1.00
C ASP A 99 12.70 11.99 -0.59
N ASN A 100 13.55 11.33 -1.37
CA ASN A 100 15.01 11.35 -1.21
C ASN A 100 15.68 12.61 -1.79
N THR A 101 14.92 13.53 -2.41
CA THR A 101 15.48 14.82 -2.88
C THR A 101 15.69 15.81 -1.73
N VAL A 102 15.06 15.56 -0.58
CA VAL A 102 15.23 16.32 0.66
C VAL A 102 16.26 15.61 1.56
N LEU A 103 17.17 16.38 2.15
CA LEU A 103 18.32 15.90 2.95
C LEU A 103 17.96 14.91 4.08
N ASP A 104 16.75 15.00 4.63
CA ASP A 104 16.29 14.15 5.73
C ASP A 104 15.36 13.01 5.29
N GLY A 105 15.13 12.82 3.98
CA GLY A 105 14.27 11.73 3.46
C GLY A 105 12.83 11.81 3.98
N GLN A 106 12.10 12.87 3.60
CA GLN A 106 10.75 13.08 4.12
C GLN A 106 9.76 12.04 3.58
N ILE A 107 8.86 11.55 4.46
CA ILE A 107 7.73 10.71 4.05
C ILE A 107 6.53 11.61 3.75
N ILE A 108 6.04 11.55 2.53
CA ILE A 108 4.82 12.22 2.07
C ILE A 108 3.69 11.18 2.10
N ILE A 109 2.53 11.56 2.65
CA ILE A 109 1.30 10.75 2.57
C ILE A 109 0.42 11.36 1.49
N GLU A 110 0.22 10.65 0.39
CA GLU A 110 -0.66 11.09 -0.70
C GLU A 110 -1.93 10.25 -0.76
N GLU A 111 -3.08 10.92 -0.82
CA GLU A 111 -4.35 10.30 -1.22
C GLU A 111 -4.38 10.26 -2.75
N ILE A 112 -4.49 9.05 -3.31
CA ILE A 112 -4.48 8.81 -4.75
C ILE A 112 -5.89 8.37 -5.17
N ARG A 113 -6.48 9.14 -6.09
CA ARG A 113 -7.81 8.90 -6.68
C ARG A 113 -7.66 8.59 -8.17
#